data_AF-A0A7V4KSX6-F1
#
_entry.id   AF-A0A7V4KSX6-F1
#
_cell.length_a   1.000
_cell.length_b   1.000
_cell.length_c   1.000
_cell.angle_alpha   90.00
_cell.angle_beta   90.00
_cell.angle_gamma   90.00
#
_symmetry.space_group_name_H-M   'P 1'
#
loop_
_entity.id
_entity.type
_entity.pdbx_description
1 polymer ?
#
loop_
_entity_poly.entity_id
_entity_poly.type
_entity_poly.pdbx_seq_one_letter_code
_entity_poly.pdbx_strand_id
1 'polypeptide(L)'
;MSTTRFRRPRGRAGMSLIEILVALVILSIVMGITLSVLRAQTRSFAKNGEQNDMLMNLRFATTQVDQVLRTIGTGTQPRQPMLVYADENTLVFNANYASDTDDGTAVNVNPDLPAGANTAMRTTAPVTIPGTAITYPTVDYNLLNGTPSRAETVMFFFRPDSTTAAADDFILFQRVNAEPPEVVARGLERMPGRDFFEYFTETVVASVPQVQQVTRTRVPGLPIRHTDPQHGAPTDVGASALADSIRTVRLNVAATNGLAGAAHRQRQASVSIRLANNGLVQLQTCGDDPIFTTALTATPNTAGNPPAVTLRWDAAVDEAAGELDIQQYNVYFRRAGTTEWFLFATVPPAGQPTYEITQGNGLQAGLAYEFGVAAQDCSPRESSLRLSPPTTIN
;
A
#
# COMPACT_ATOMS: atom_id res chain seq x y z
N MET A 1 -2.75 -105.59 17.68
CA MET A 1 -2.05 -104.43 17.11
C MET A 1 -3.03 -103.27 16.97
N SER A 2 -2.74 -102.17 17.69
CA SER A 2 -3.32 -100.81 17.65
C SER A 2 -4.83 -100.61 17.44
N THR A 3 -5.54 -100.38 18.55
CA THR A 3 -6.89 -99.80 18.59
C THR A 3 -6.80 -98.27 18.50
N THR A 4 -7.08 -97.71 17.32
CA THR A 4 -7.27 -96.27 17.11
C THR A 4 -8.58 -95.82 17.79
N ARG A 5 -8.46 -95.16 18.94
CA ARG A 5 -9.59 -94.49 19.60
C ARG A 5 -10.01 -93.28 18.77
N PHE A 6 -11.16 -93.38 18.09
CA PHE A 6 -11.86 -92.23 17.55
C PHE A 6 -12.31 -91.31 18.69
N ARG A 7 -11.66 -90.15 18.81
CA ARG A 7 -12.08 -89.07 19.71
C ARG A 7 -13.38 -88.48 19.15
N ARG A 8 -14.52 -88.79 19.77
CA ARG A 8 -15.81 -88.16 19.45
C ARG A 8 -15.63 -86.64 19.44
N PRO A 9 -16.15 -85.91 18.44
CA PRO A 9 -16.21 -84.45 18.53
C PRO A 9 -17.03 -84.13 19.79
N ARG A 10 -16.46 -83.33 20.71
CA ARG A 10 -17.23 -82.76 21.82
C ARG A 10 -18.43 -82.05 21.18
N GLY A 11 -19.64 -82.53 21.48
CA GLY A 11 -20.86 -81.88 21.05
C GLY A 11 -20.77 -80.41 21.42
N ARG A 12 -20.77 -79.53 20.43
CA ARG A 12 -20.93 -78.11 20.67
C ARG A 12 -22.31 -77.96 21.32
N ALA A 13 -22.36 -77.48 22.55
CA ALA A 13 -23.62 -77.12 23.19
C ALA A 13 -24.32 -76.10 22.27
N GLY A 14 -25.54 -76.39 21.85
CA GLY A 14 -26.37 -75.45 21.11
C GLY A 14 -26.67 -74.23 21.98
N MET A 15 -26.81 -73.07 21.35
CA MET A 15 -27.10 -71.81 22.04
C MET A 15 -28.49 -71.88 22.67
N SER A 16 -28.60 -71.53 23.94
CA SER A 16 -29.88 -71.49 24.66
C SER A 16 -30.72 -70.28 24.22
N LEU A 17 -32.05 -70.39 24.39
CA LEU A 17 -32.97 -69.31 24.02
C LEU A 17 -32.69 -68.00 24.78
N ILE A 18 -32.18 -68.09 26.02
CA ILE A 18 -31.79 -66.93 26.82
C ILE A 18 -30.51 -66.28 26.31
N GLU A 19 -29.53 -67.05 25.83
CA GLU A 19 -28.31 -66.52 25.21
C GLU A 19 -28.62 -65.81 23.89
N ILE A 20 -29.54 -66.33 23.08
CA ILE A 20 -30.00 -65.65 21.85
C ILE A 20 -30.67 -64.32 22.19
N LEU A 21 -31.50 -64.29 23.24
CA LEU A 21 -32.21 -63.08 23.68
C LEU A 21 -31.22 -62.02 24.20
N VAL A 22 -30.23 -62.42 25.00
CA VAL A 22 -29.16 -61.54 25.49
C VAL A 22 -28.29 -61.04 24.33
N ALA A 23 -27.93 -61.90 23.38
CA ALA A 23 -27.14 -61.52 22.21
C ALA A 23 -27.87 -60.49 21.33
N LEU A 24 -29.18 -60.64 21.13
CA LEU A 24 -30.00 -59.68 20.38
C LEU A 24 -30.07 -58.32 21.08
N VAL A 25 -30.24 -58.30 22.40
CA VAL A 25 -30.27 -57.05 23.18
C VAL A 25 -28.93 -56.32 23.09
N ILE A 26 -27.82 -57.02 23.32
CA ILE A 26 -26.48 -56.44 23.22
C ILE A 26 -26.22 -55.92 21.80
N LEU A 27 -26.58 -56.70 20.77
CA LEU A 27 -26.42 -56.28 19.37
C LEU A 27 -27.22 -55.00 19.08
N SER A 28 -28.46 -54.90 19.58
CA SER A 28 -29.28 -53.70 19.39
C SER A 28 -28.69 -52.46 20.08
N ILE A 29 -28.13 -52.61 21.28
CA ILE A 29 -27.45 -51.54 22.02
C ILE A 29 -26.18 -51.10 21.27
N VAL A 30 -25.34 -52.06 20.86
CA VAL A 30 -24.10 -51.77 20.13
C VAL A 30 -24.39 -51.10 18.78
N MET A 31 -25.40 -51.58 18.04
CA MET A 31 -25.81 -50.95 16.79
C MET A 31 -26.34 -49.53 17.03
N GLY A 32 -27.14 -49.32 18.08
CA GLY A 32 -27.64 -48.00 18.47
C GLY A 32 -26.51 -47.02 18.80
N ILE A 33 -25.51 -47.46 19.58
CA ILE A 33 -24.31 -46.66 19.90
C ILE A 33 -23.53 -46.34 18.62
N THR A 34 -23.29 -47.33 17.77
CA THR A 34 -22.53 -47.16 16.51
C THR A 34 -23.22 -46.16 15.58
N LEU A 35 -24.55 -46.24 15.41
CA LEU A 35 -25.31 -45.30 14.61
C LEU A 35 -25.29 -43.88 15.18
N SER A 36 -25.35 -43.75 16.51
CA SER A 36 -25.23 -42.45 17.18
C SER A 36 -23.86 -41.81 16.94
N VAL A 37 -22.79 -42.58 17.10
CA VAL A 37 -21.41 -42.12 16.83
C VAL A 37 -21.24 -41.74 15.36
N LEU A 38 -21.74 -42.54 14.42
CA LEU A 38 -21.65 -42.24 12.99
C LEU A 38 -22.39 -40.93 12.64
N ARG A 39 -23.58 -40.70 13.21
CA ARG A 39 -24.32 -39.44 13.03
C ARG A 39 -23.57 -38.26 13.64
N ALA A 40 -22.97 -38.43 14.81
CA ALA A 40 -22.16 -37.39 15.45
C ALA A 40 -20.91 -37.05 14.63
N GLN A 41 -20.22 -38.06 14.10
CA GLN A 41 -19.08 -37.89 13.20
C GLN A 41 -19.48 -37.15 11.93
N THR A 42 -20.57 -37.57 11.26
CA THR A 42 -21.06 -36.93 10.03
C THR A 42 -21.40 -35.46 10.25
N ARG A 43 -22.10 -35.14 11.35
CA ARG A 43 -22.41 -33.75 11.73
C ARG A 43 -21.16 -32.94 12.05
N SER A 44 -20.17 -33.57 12.70
CA SER A 44 -18.88 -32.93 12.99
C SER A 44 -18.12 -32.61 11.71
N PHE A 45 -18.06 -33.54 10.75
CA PHE A 45 -17.43 -33.32 9.46
C PHE A 45 -18.10 -32.19 8.66
N ALA A 46 -19.44 -32.18 8.59
CA ALA A 46 -20.17 -31.11 7.92
C ALA A 46 -19.87 -29.73 8.56
N LYS A 47 -19.96 -29.65 9.89
CA LYS A 47 -19.66 -28.42 10.63
C LYS A 47 -18.21 -27.96 10.44
N ASN A 48 -17.25 -28.89 10.40
CA ASN A 48 -15.85 -28.56 10.18
C ASN A 48 -15.58 -28.10 8.74
N GLY A 49 -16.26 -28.70 7.75
CA GLY A 49 -16.26 -28.25 6.36
C GLY A 49 -16.75 -26.82 6.24
N GLU A 50 -17.96 -26.53 6.74
CA GLU A 50 -18.54 -25.18 6.74
C GLU A 50 -17.62 -24.14 7.39
N GLN A 51 -16.99 -24.49 8.52
CA GLN A 51 -16.06 -23.58 9.19
C GLN A 51 -14.79 -23.33 8.39
N ASN A 52 -14.29 -24.36 7.72
CA ASN A 52 -13.10 -24.24 6.89
C ASN A 52 -13.38 -23.39 5.65
N ASP A 53 -14.55 -23.58 5.01
CA ASP A 53 -14.95 -22.80 3.83
C ASP A 53 -15.11 -21.31 4.18
N MET A 54 -15.81 -20.99 5.27
CA MET A 54 -15.93 -19.61 5.77
C MET A 54 -14.55 -19.00 6.08
N LEU A 55 -13.65 -19.76 6.69
CA LEU A 55 -12.30 -19.28 7.03
C LEU A 55 -11.44 -19.05 5.79
N MET A 56 -11.51 -19.95 4.80
CA MET A 56 -10.79 -19.81 3.52
C MET A 56 -11.28 -18.59 2.75
N ASN A 57 -12.60 -18.42 2.63
CA ASN A 57 -13.20 -17.27 1.97
C ASN A 57 -12.80 -15.95 2.65
N LEU A 58 -12.86 -15.92 3.98
CA LEU A 58 -12.46 -14.75 4.76
C LEU A 58 -10.97 -14.42 4.57
N ARG A 59 -10.09 -15.42 4.62
CA ARG A 59 -8.64 -15.22 4.39
C ARG A 59 -8.37 -14.70 2.99
N PHE A 60 -9.04 -15.24 1.98
CA PHE A 60 -8.90 -14.79 0.61
C PHE A 60 -9.31 -13.32 0.48
N ALA A 61 -10.50 -12.97 0.95
CA ALA A 61 -11.01 -11.60 0.92
C ALA A 61 -10.06 -10.61 1.63
N THR A 62 -9.60 -10.93 2.85
CA THR A 62 -8.72 -10.02 3.60
C THR A 62 -7.33 -9.91 3.00
N THR A 63 -6.78 -11.00 2.46
CA THR A 63 -5.44 -11.02 1.87
C THR A 63 -5.41 -10.25 0.55
N GLN A 64 -6.44 -10.42 -0.29
CA GLN A 64 -6.57 -9.69 -1.55
C GLN A 64 -6.62 -8.17 -1.29
N VAL A 65 -7.45 -7.73 -0.34
CA VAL A 65 -7.53 -6.31 0.00
C VAL A 65 -6.21 -5.82 0.61
N ASP A 66 -5.58 -6.54 1.54
CA ASP A 66 -4.30 -6.13 2.14
C ASP A 66 -3.19 -5.98 1.09
N GLN A 67 -3.03 -6.97 0.21
CA GLN A 67 -1.99 -6.96 -0.81
C GLN A 67 -2.15 -5.79 -1.77
N VAL A 68 -3.36 -5.57 -2.28
CA VAL A 68 -3.64 -4.52 -3.27
C VAL A 68 -3.65 -3.15 -2.61
N LEU A 69 -4.18 -3.01 -1.39
CA LEU A 69 -4.24 -1.72 -0.71
C LEU A 69 -2.85 -1.21 -0.29
N ARG A 70 -1.89 -2.10 -0.06
CA ARG A 70 -0.48 -1.71 0.18
C ARG A 70 0.18 -1.02 -1.01
N THR A 71 -0.37 -1.17 -2.22
CA THR A 71 0.15 -0.50 -3.42
C THR A 71 -0.34 0.93 -3.55
N ILE A 72 -1.20 1.42 -2.66
CA ILE A 72 -1.68 2.80 -2.71
C ILE A 72 -0.52 3.78 -2.90
N GLY A 73 -0.67 4.72 -3.83
CA GLY A 73 0.29 5.76 -4.11
C GLY A 73 1.57 5.34 -4.85
N THR A 74 1.80 4.04 -5.11
CA THR A 74 2.96 3.61 -5.90
C THR A 74 2.86 4.15 -7.32
N GLY A 75 3.95 4.67 -7.88
CA GLY A 75 3.99 5.16 -9.27
C GLY A 75 2.99 6.28 -9.60
N THR A 76 2.43 6.96 -8.60
CA THR A 76 1.54 8.10 -8.84
C THR A 76 2.33 9.32 -9.29
N GLN A 77 1.81 10.02 -10.30
CA GLN A 77 2.45 11.23 -10.81
C GLN A 77 2.31 12.38 -9.80
N PRO A 78 3.23 13.37 -9.79
CA PRO A 78 3.03 14.65 -9.14
C PRO A 78 1.59 15.17 -9.20
N ARG A 79 1.03 15.46 -8.01
CA ARG A 79 -0.33 15.96 -7.78
C ARG A 79 -1.47 14.97 -8.08
N GLN A 80 -1.18 13.75 -8.51
CA GLN A 80 -2.21 12.71 -8.56
C GLN A 80 -2.56 12.28 -7.13
N PRO A 81 -3.86 12.32 -6.73
CA PRO A 81 -4.25 11.93 -5.38
C PRO A 81 -4.01 10.44 -5.15
N MET A 82 -3.46 10.09 -4.01
CA MET A 82 -3.18 8.68 -3.69
C MET A 82 -4.47 8.00 -3.20
N LEU A 83 -5.11 8.55 -2.17
CA LEU A 83 -6.46 8.18 -1.76
C LEU A 83 -7.47 9.13 -2.42
N VAL A 84 -8.44 8.59 -3.16
CA VAL A 84 -9.43 9.38 -3.91
C VAL A 84 -10.73 9.51 -3.13
N TYR A 85 -11.24 8.37 -2.65
CA TYR A 85 -12.53 8.29 -1.95
C TYR A 85 -12.52 7.14 -0.95
N ALA A 86 -13.14 7.37 0.21
CA ALA A 86 -13.21 6.39 1.28
C ALA A 86 -14.49 6.57 2.10
N ASP A 87 -15.35 5.56 2.10
CA ASP A 87 -16.50 5.44 2.99
C ASP A 87 -16.58 4.04 3.61
N GLU A 88 -17.63 3.75 4.37
CA GLU A 88 -17.81 2.45 5.03
C GLU A 88 -17.89 1.23 4.12
N ASN A 89 -18.22 1.39 2.83
CA ASN A 89 -18.45 0.31 1.87
C ASN A 89 -17.47 0.35 0.70
N THR A 90 -16.87 1.50 0.42
CA THR A 90 -16.15 1.78 -0.82
C THR A 90 -14.84 2.48 -0.52
N LEU A 91 -13.77 1.98 -1.11
CA LEU A 91 -12.42 2.51 -1.01
C LEU A 91 -11.85 2.64 -2.42
N VAL A 92 -11.40 3.84 -2.78
CA VAL A 92 -10.86 4.18 -4.10
C VAL A 92 -9.53 4.89 -3.94
N PHE A 93 -8.53 4.41 -4.67
CA PHE A 93 -7.18 4.96 -4.62
C PHE A 93 -6.48 4.79 -5.97
N ASN A 94 -5.40 5.52 -6.18
CA ASN A 94 -4.54 5.35 -7.35
C ASN A 94 -3.24 4.64 -6.98
N ALA A 95 -2.76 3.80 -7.89
CA ALA A 95 -1.52 3.07 -7.80
C ALA A 95 -1.12 2.57 -9.19
N ASN A 96 0.18 2.49 -9.48
CA ASN A 96 0.71 1.65 -10.55
C ASN A 96 0.76 0.20 -10.04
N TYR A 97 -0.41 -0.45 -10.02
CA TYR A 97 -0.61 -1.78 -9.45
C TYR A 97 -0.18 -2.88 -10.44
N ALA A 98 -0.45 -2.71 -11.73
CA ALA A 98 -0.07 -3.66 -12.76
C ALA A 98 0.28 -2.99 -14.09
N SER A 99 1.34 -3.49 -14.74
CA SER A 99 1.76 -3.05 -16.07
C SER A 99 1.89 -4.23 -17.03
N ASP A 100 1.64 -3.99 -18.32
CA ASP A 100 1.77 -4.98 -19.40
C ASP A 100 3.23 -5.23 -19.79
N THR A 101 4.12 -4.36 -19.33
CA THR A 101 5.56 -4.37 -19.57
C THR A 101 6.30 -4.09 -18.26
N ASP A 102 7.59 -4.42 -18.20
CA ASP A 102 8.41 -4.00 -17.06
C ASP A 102 8.68 -2.50 -17.18
N ASP A 103 8.00 -1.74 -16.33
CA ASP A 103 8.02 -0.28 -16.35
C ASP A 103 8.87 0.32 -15.21
N GLY A 104 9.49 -0.55 -14.40
CA GLY A 104 10.35 -0.23 -13.25
C GLY A 104 9.63 0.25 -11.99
N THR A 105 8.32 0.51 -12.06
CA THR A 105 7.55 1.14 -10.96
C THR A 105 6.24 0.42 -10.63
N ALA A 106 5.76 -0.45 -11.52
CA ALA A 106 4.58 -1.27 -11.33
C ALA A 106 4.83 -2.35 -10.28
N VAL A 107 3.81 -2.62 -9.46
CA VAL A 107 3.91 -3.69 -8.45
C VAL A 107 3.87 -5.07 -9.09
N ASN A 108 3.11 -5.23 -10.18
CA ASN A 108 3.00 -6.49 -10.92
C ASN A 108 3.22 -6.27 -12.41
N VAL A 109 3.83 -7.24 -13.07
CA VAL A 109 3.91 -7.30 -14.53
C VAL A 109 2.95 -8.39 -15.03
N ASN A 110 1.95 -8.01 -15.81
CA ASN A 110 0.97 -8.89 -16.43
C ASN A 110 0.86 -8.57 -17.94
N PRO A 111 1.54 -9.33 -18.81
CA PRO A 111 1.54 -9.11 -20.26
C PRO A 111 0.17 -9.20 -20.93
N ASP A 112 -0.82 -9.80 -20.27
CA ASP A 112 -2.17 -10.01 -20.80
C ASP A 112 -3.16 -8.90 -20.36
N LEU A 113 -2.67 -7.78 -19.81
CA LEU A 113 -3.54 -6.68 -19.41
C LEU A 113 -4.28 -6.06 -20.62
N PRO A 114 -5.58 -5.76 -20.48
CA PRO A 114 -6.31 -5.00 -21.47
C PRO A 114 -5.70 -3.61 -21.71
N ALA A 115 -5.82 -3.11 -22.95
CA ALA A 115 -5.33 -1.79 -23.30
C ALA A 115 -6.01 -0.70 -22.44
N GLY A 116 -5.22 0.10 -21.72
CA GLY A 116 -5.72 1.15 -20.84
C GLY A 116 -6.00 0.71 -19.40
N ALA A 117 -5.72 -0.55 -19.04
CA ALA A 117 -5.79 -1.01 -17.65
C ALA A 117 -4.60 -0.57 -16.78
N ASN A 118 -3.47 -0.23 -17.40
CA ASN A 118 -2.18 0.15 -16.78
C ASN A 118 -1.86 1.65 -16.85
N THR A 119 -2.88 2.49 -17.09
CA THR A 119 -2.71 3.95 -17.16
C THR A 119 -3.86 4.65 -16.45
N ALA A 120 -3.65 5.90 -16.06
CA ALA A 120 -4.69 6.72 -15.47
C ALA A 120 -5.85 6.91 -16.44
N MET A 121 -7.07 6.78 -15.92
CA MET A 121 -8.28 7.14 -16.65
C MET A 121 -8.25 8.61 -17.10
N ARG A 122 -9.01 8.93 -18.14
CA ARG A 122 -9.14 10.29 -18.67
C ARG A 122 -10.51 10.88 -18.33
N THR A 123 -10.56 12.20 -18.23
CA THR A 123 -11.78 13.00 -18.05
C THR A 123 -12.78 12.85 -19.20
N THR A 124 -12.34 12.36 -20.37
CA THR A 124 -13.21 12.03 -21.51
C THR A 124 -13.99 10.74 -21.30
N ALA A 125 -13.55 9.86 -20.40
CA ALA A 125 -14.20 8.60 -20.07
C ALA A 125 -14.17 8.36 -18.55
N PRO A 126 -14.78 9.26 -17.74
CA PRO A 126 -14.77 9.12 -16.30
C PRO A 126 -15.74 8.02 -15.88
N VAL A 127 -15.49 7.43 -14.71
CA VAL A 127 -16.36 6.41 -14.11
C VAL A 127 -17.02 6.96 -12.86
N THR A 128 -18.26 6.53 -12.62
CA THR A 128 -18.93 6.80 -11.34
C THR A 128 -18.40 5.86 -10.26
N ILE A 129 -17.95 6.42 -9.16
CA ILE A 129 -17.51 5.66 -7.99
C ILE A 129 -18.70 4.84 -7.46
N PRO A 130 -18.55 3.51 -7.31
CA PRO A 130 -19.64 2.63 -6.89
C PRO A 130 -20.36 3.11 -5.62
N GLY A 131 -21.69 3.10 -5.65
CA GLY A 131 -22.51 3.52 -4.50
C GLY A 131 -22.64 5.04 -4.31
N THR A 132 -22.09 5.84 -5.23
CA THR A 132 -22.12 7.31 -5.15
C THR A 132 -22.58 7.94 -6.48
N ALA A 133 -22.74 9.26 -6.49
CA ALA A 133 -22.90 10.06 -7.72
C ALA A 133 -21.60 10.72 -8.19
N ILE A 134 -20.46 10.41 -7.55
CA ILE A 134 -19.18 11.07 -7.81
C ILE A 134 -18.52 10.43 -9.02
N THR A 135 -18.08 11.25 -9.97
CA THR A 135 -17.29 10.81 -11.12
C THR A 135 -15.80 11.05 -10.89
N TYR A 136 -14.98 10.11 -11.34
CA TYR A 136 -13.53 10.20 -11.29
C TYR A 136 -12.91 9.64 -12.59
N PRO A 137 -11.85 10.25 -13.15
CA PRO A 137 -11.16 11.44 -12.65
C PRO A 137 -11.83 12.75 -13.10
N THR A 138 -11.48 13.84 -12.43
CA THR A 138 -11.94 15.21 -12.77
C THR A 138 -10.88 16.03 -13.50
N VAL A 139 -9.64 15.54 -13.57
CA VAL A 139 -8.52 16.08 -14.34
C VAL A 139 -7.74 14.94 -14.98
N ASP A 140 -7.08 15.21 -16.11
CA ASP A 140 -6.18 14.24 -16.72
C ASP A 140 -4.82 14.28 -16.02
N TYR A 141 -4.42 13.15 -15.42
CA TYR A 141 -3.09 13.01 -14.83
C TYR A 141 -2.13 12.52 -15.89
N ASN A 142 -1.16 13.35 -16.26
CA ASN A 142 -0.20 13.06 -17.30
C ASN A 142 1.23 13.18 -16.77
N LEU A 143 2.12 12.34 -17.30
CA LEU A 143 3.56 12.50 -17.22
C LEU A 143 3.99 13.81 -17.91
N LEU A 144 5.22 14.27 -17.64
CA LEU A 144 5.77 15.51 -18.20
C LEU A 144 5.80 15.54 -19.74
N ASN A 145 5.95 14.36 -20.36
CA ASN A 145 5.93 14.19 -21.82
C ASN A 145 4.51 14.20 -22.43
N GLY A 146 3.47 14.41 -21.61
CA GLY A 146 2.07 14.49 -22.04
C GLY A 146 1.38 13.13 -22.20
N THR A 147 2.02 12.01 -21.90
CA THR A 147 1.33 10.71 -21.85
C THR A 147 0.59 10.53 -20.52
N PRO A 148 -0.49 9.73 -20.46
CA PRO A 148 -1.18 9.46 -19.21
C PRO A 148 -0.23 8.91 -18.14
N SER A 149 -0.49 9.27 -16.88
CA SER A 149 0.14 8.66 -15.71
C SER A 149 -0.02 7.15 -15.77
N ARG A 150 0.96 6.42 -15.24
CA ARG A 150 0.92 4.95 -15.16
C ARG A 150 0.16 4.44 -13.93
N ALA A 151 -0.33 5.33 -13.07
CA ALA A 151 -1.14 4.93 -11.94
C ALA A 151 -2.62 4.85 -12.31
N GLU A 152 -3.12 3.62 -12.40
CA GLU A 152 -4.53 3.28 -12.50
C GLU A 152 -5.31 3.57 -11.21
N THR A 153 -6.63 3.58 -11.32
CA THR A 153 -7.56 3.72 -10.20
C THR A 153 -8.08 2.36 -9.78
N VAL A 154 -7.80 1.96 -8.55
CA VAL A 154 -8.27 0.71 -7.96
C VAL A 154 -9.42 1.02 -7.00
N MET A 155 -10.49 0.23 -7.07
CA MET A 155 -11.69 0.36 -6.26
C MET A 155 -12.01 -0.96 -5.58
N PHE A 156 -12.14 -0.95 -4.26
CA PHE A 156 -12.81 -2.01 -3.51
C PHE A 156 -14.17 -1.52 -3.06
N PHE A 157 -15.22 -2.32 -3.26
CA PHE A 157 -16.54 -1.95 -2.78
C PHE A 157 -17.44 -3.14 -2.45
N PHE A 158 -18.25 -2.96 -1.41
CA PHE A 158 -19.27 -3.92 -1.01
C PHE A 158 -20.62 -3.56 -1.64
N ARG A 159 -21.35 -4.58 -2.12
CA ARG A 159 -22.75 -4.44 -2.53
C ARG A 159 -23.58 -5.59 -1.95
N PRO A 160 -24.86 -5.34 -1.60
CA PRO A 160 -25.77 -6.44 -1.25
C PRO A 160 -25.78 -7.51 -2.35
N ASP A 161 -25.68 -8.78 -1.96
CA ASP A 161 -25.75 -9.91 -2.88
C ASP A 161 -27.21 -10.20 -3.25
N SER A 162 -27.65 -9.68 -4.40
CA SER A 162 -29.00 -9.93 -4.90
C SER A 162 -29.22 -11.38 -5.39
N THR A 163 -28.18 -12.21 -5.40
CA THR A 163 -28.29 -13.63 -5.75
C THR A 163 -28.68 -14.50 -4.57
N THR A 164 -28.67 -13.95 -3.35
CA THR A 164 -29.12 -14.64 -2.13
C THR A 164 -30.38 -13.97 -1.57
N ALA A 165 -31.14 -14.72 -0.75
CA ALA A 165 -32.33 -14.20 -0.09
C ALA A 165 -32.01 -13.40 1.20
N ALA A 166 -30.74 -13.39 1.62
CA ALA A 166 -30.31 -12.75 2.84
C ALA A 166 -30.01 -11.27 2.58
N ALA A 167 -30.75 -10.37 3.24
CA ALA A 167 -30.60 -8.93 3.05
C ALA A 167 -29.26 -8.36 3.55
N ASP A 168 -28.60 -9.07 4.46
CA ASP A 168 -27.34 -8.68 5.08
C ASP A 168 -26.12 -9.36 4.44
N ASP A 169 -26.31 -10.06 3.33
CA ASP A 169 -25.25 -10.71 2.57
C ASP A 169 -24.71 -9.76 1.49
N PHE A 170 -23.39 -9.73 1.33
CA PHE A 170 -22.66 -8.81 0.50
C PHE A 170 -21.63 -9.54 -0.36
N ILE A 171 -21.38 -8.94 -1.52
CA ILE A 171 -20.26 -9.26 -2.41
C ILE A 171 -19.21 -8.16 -2.27
N LEU A 172 -17.95 -8.55 -2.08
CA LEU A 172 -16.80 -7.67 -2.25
C LEU A 172 -16.36 -7.70 -3.71
N PHE A 173 -16.33 -6.54 -4.34
CA PHE A 173 -15.80 -6.36 -5.68
C PHE A 173 -14.46 -5.62 -5.66
N GLN A 174 -13.59 -5.97 -6.62
CA GLN A 174 -12.45 -5.19 -7.03
C GLN A 174 -12.73 -4.65 -8.44
N ARG A 175 -12.36 -3.40 -8.71
CA ARG A 175 -12.40 -2.83 -10.05
C ARG A 175 -11.13 -2.04 -10.30
N VAL A 176 -10.54 -2.19 -11.47
CA VAL A 176 -9.42 -1.37 -11.94
C VAL A 176 -9.91 -0.50 -13.10
N ASN A 177 -9.69 0.81 -13.02
CA ASN A 177 -10.15 1.78 -13.99
C ASN A 177 -11.62 1.59 -14.39
N ALA A 178 -11.90 1.58 -15.69
CA ALA A 178 -13.22 1.40 -16.27
C ALA A 178 -13.57 -0.06 -16.55
N GLU A 179 -12.68 -1.01 -16.24
CA GLU A 179 -12.92 -2.44 -16.45
C GLU A 179 -14.16 -2.93 -15.70
N PRO A 180 -14.77 -4.05 -16.13
CA PRO A 180 -15.85 -4.68 -15.38
C PRO A 180 -15.41 -5.01 -13.94
N PRO A 181 -16.26 -4.79 -12.92
CA PRO A 181 -15.94 -5.22 -11.56
C PRO A 181 -15.79 -6.74 -11.46
N GLU A 182 -14.73 -7.18 -10.79
CA GLU A 182 -14.44 -8.58 -10.50
C GLU A 182 -14.89 -8.94 -9.09
N VAL A 183 -15.48 -10.13 -8.94
CA VAL A 183 -15.90 -10.64 -7.63
C VAL A 183 -14.66 -11.15 -6.89
N VAL A 184 -14.36 -10.55 -5.74
CA VAL A 184 -13.31 -11.04 -4.82
C VAL A 184 -13.88 -12.13 -3.92
N ALA A 185 -15.01 -11.86 -3.28
CA ALA A 185 -15.64 -12.79 -2.35
C ALA A 185 -17.14 -12.52 -2.21
N ARG A 186 -17.88 -13.58 -1.89
CA ARG A 186 -19.34 -13.59 -1.63
C ARG A 186 -19.61 -14.20 -0.26
N GLY A 187 -20.85 -14.15 0.22
CA GLY A 187 -21.18 -14.71 1.53
C GLY A 187 -20.52 -13.88 2.65
N LEU A 188 -20.54 -12.56 2.50
CA LEU A 188 -19.92 -11.63 3.43
C LEU A 188 -20.98 -10.80 4.13
N GLU A 189 -20.79 -10.55 5.41
CA GLU A 189 -21.72 -9.76 6.22
C GLU A 189 -20.94 -8.70 7.00
N ARG A 190 -21.64 -7.63 7.39
CA ARG A 190 -21.09 -6.63 8.29
C ARG A 190 -20.91 -7.21 9.68
N MET A 191 -19.77 -6.91 10.29
CA MET A 191 -19.59 -7.21 11.71
C MET A 191 -20.53 -6.34 12.56
N PRO A 192 -21.18 -6.89 13.60
CA PRO A 192 -22.07 -6.12 14.46
C PRO A 192 -21.39 -4.88 15.05
N GLY A 193 -21.98 -3.70 14.81
CA GLY A 193 -21.48 -2.42 15.31
C GLY A 193 -20.24 -1.87 14.62
N ARG A 194 -19.83 -2.44 13.47
CA ARG A 194 -18.66 -1.98 12.70
C ARG A 194 -18.98 -1.80 11.23
N ASP A 195 -18.30 -0.83 10.62
CA ASP A 195 -18.30 -0.63 9.18
C ASP A 195 -17.29 -1.57 8.49
N PHE A 196 -17.51 -1.89 7.22
CA PHE A 196 -16.55 -2.74 6.49
C PHE A 196 -15.19 -2.06 6.45
N PHE A 197 -15.15 -0.77 6.12
CA PHE A 197 -13.93 0.03 6.19
C PHE A 197 -14.00 1.05 7.33
N GLU A 198 -12.99 1.03 8.20
CA GLU A 198 -12.70 2.08 9.17
C GLU A 198 -11.35 2.72 8.85
N TYR A 199 -11.22 4.03 9.12
CA TYR A 199 -10.06 4.80 8.73
C TYR A 199 -9.40 5.45 9.93
N PHE A 200 -8.08 5.51 9.94
CA PHE A 200 -7.32 6.09 11.04
C PHE A 200 -6.24 7.05 10.52
N THR A 201 -6.15 8.21 11.17
CA THR A 201 -5.07 9.18 11.02
C THR A 201 -4.06 9.01 12.15
N GLU A 202 -2.82 9.40 11.91
CA GLU A 202 -1.81 9.53 12.96
C GLU A 202 -1.58 11.02 13.23
N THR A 203 -1.76 11.44 14.47
CA THR A 203 -1.62 12.84 14.90
C THR A 203 -0.68 12.90 16.09
N VAL A 204 0.13 13.96 16.21
CA VAL A 204 0.97 14.16 17.39
C VAL A 204 0.26 15.13 18.34
N VAL A 205 -0.05 14.67 19.55
CA VAL A 205 -0.65 15.49 20.62
C VAL A 205 0.36 15.56 21.76
N ALA A 206 0.80 16.76 22.12
CA ALA A 206 1.81 16.98 23.17
C ALA A 206 3.08 16.11 22.99
N SER A 207 3.59 16.04 21.75
CA SER A 207 4.76 15.22 21.37
C SER A 207 4.56 13.70 21.46
N VAL A 208 3.32 13.22 21.64
CA VAL A 208 2.98 11.79 21.63
C VAL A 208 2.20 11.45 20.36
N PRO A 209 2.64 10.48 19.54
CA PRO A 209 1.85 9.96 18.44
C PRO A 209 0.55 9.33 18.96
N GLN A 210 -0.56 9.71 18.36
CA GLN A 210 -1.90 9.22 18.66
C GLN A 210 -2.55 8.75 17.37
N VAL A 211 -3.13 7.56 17.40
CA VAL A 211 -3.95 7.04 16.32
C VAL A 211 -5.39 7.47 16.58
N GLN A 212 -5.97 8.24 15.67
CA GLN A 212 -7.34 8.72 15.77
C GLN A 212 -8.20 8.09 14.69
N GLN A 213 -9.34 7.51 15.08
CA GLN A 213 -10.33 7.02 14.12
C GLN A 213 -11.07 8.20 13.47
N VAL A 214 -11.24 8.13 12.15
CA VAL A 214 -12.11 9.03 11.39
C VAL A 214 -13.52 8.45 11.40
N THR A 215 -14.46 9.19 12.00
CA THR A 215 -15.86 8.79 12.11
C THR A 215 -16.75 9.74 11.29
N ARG A 216 -18.01 9.35 11.07
CA ARG A 216 -19.02 10.23 10.44
C ARG A 216 -19.32 11.50 11.25
N THR A 217 -19.08 11.48 12.56
CA THR A 217 -19.34 12.62 13.46
C THR A 217 -18.17 13.59 13.58
N ARG A 218 -16.97 13.21 13.09
CA ARG A 218 -15.79 14.07 13.07
C ARG A 218 -15.89 15.08 11.92
N VAL A 219 -15.30 16.26 12.09
CA VAL A 219 -15.19 17.26 11.02
C VAL A 219 -13.71 17.63 10.82
N PRO A 220 -13.14 17.37 9.63
CA PRO A 220 -13.68 16.56 8.55
C PRO A 220 -13.76 15.06 8.94
N GLY A 221 -14.74 14.35 8.36
CA GLY A 221 -15.08 12.95 8.68
C GLY A 221 -15.47 12.16 7.43
N LEU A 222 -16.20 11.05 7.61
CA LEU A 222 -16.68 10.23 6.49
C LEU A 222 -17.88 10.87 5.75
N PRO A 223 -17.99 10.72 4.41
CA PRO A 223 -17.00 10.09 3.53
C PRO A 223 -15.76 10.97 3.33
N ILE A 224 -14.59 10.34 3.30
CA ILE A 224 -13.33 11.00 2.96
C ILE A 224 -13.27 11.13 1.44
N ARG A 225 -12.96 12.33 0.96
CA ARG A 225 -12.84 12.60 -0.47
C ARG A 225 -11.73 13.60 -0.72
N HIS A 226 -10.87 13.28 -1.68
CA HIS A 226 -9.97 14.26 -2.27
C HIS A 226 -10.80 15.17 -3.20
N THR A 227 -11.31 16.27 -2.65
CA THR A 227 -12.22 17.17 -3.38
C THR A 227 -11.49 18.09 -4.34
N ASP A 228 -10.26 18.46 -4.01
CA ASP A 228 -9.37 19.10 -4.96
C ASP A 228 -8.94 18.07 -6.02
N PRO A 229 -8.91 18.40 -7.31
CA PRO A 229 -8.39 17.47 -8.31
C PRO A 229 -6.88 17.22 -8.20
N GLN A 230 -6.13 18.03 -7.45
CA GLN A 230 -4.68 17.95 -7.39
C GLN A 230 -4.18 17.87 -5.95
N HIS A 231 -3.49 16.77 -5.63
CA HIS A 231 -2.81 16.60 -4.34
C HIS A 231 -1.74 17.68 -4.14
N GLY A 232 -1.74 18.29 -2.96
CA GLY A 232 -0.79 19.34 -2.60
C GLY A 232 -1.04 20.68 -3.30
N ALA A 233 -2.18 20.85 -3.97
CA ALA A 233 -2.60 22.16 -4.45
C ALA A 233 -2.84 23.12 -3.26
N PRO A 234 -2.68 24.45 -3.43
CA PRO A 234 -2.96 25.41 -2.34
C PRO A 234 -4.38 25.33 -1.78
N THR A 235 -5.33 24.82 -2.57
CA THR A 235 -6.74 24.59 -2.22
C THR A 235 -7.00 23.20 -1.66
N ASP A 236 -6.01 22.31 -1.65
CA ASP A 236 -6.05 21.00 -1.03
C ASP A 236 -5.86 21.11 0.49
N VAL A 237 -6.92 21.57 1.16
CA VAL A 237 -6.94 21.84 2.59
C VAL A 237 -8.17 21.25 3.25
N GLY A 238 -8.14 21.13 4.58
CA GLY A 238 -9.29 20.72 5.39
C GLY A 238 -9.81 19.32 5.02
N ALA A 239 -11.01 19.25 4.46
CA ALA A 239 -11.65 17.98 4.09
C ALA A 239 -10.97 17.26 2.92
N SER A 240 -10.35 18.00 2.00
CA SER A 240 -9.60 17.42 0.87
C SER A 240 -8.33 16.72 1.35
N ALA A 241 -7.48 17.46 2.07
CA ALA A 241 -6.23 16.97 2.67
C ALA A 241 -6.42 15.89 3.75
N LEU A 242 -7.66 15.65 4.22
CA LEU A 242 -7.94 14.52 5.09
C LEU A 242 -7.60 13.19 4.41
N ALA A 243 -7.80 13.09 3.09
CA ALA A 243 -7.46 11.90 2.31
C ALA A 243 -5.97 11.55 2.45
N ASP A 244 -5.11 12.56 2.43
CA ASP A 244 -3.66 12.41 2.57
C ASP A 244 -3.22 12.14 4.01
N SER A 245 -4.09 12.37 4.98
CA SER A 245 -3.78 12.16 6.40
C SER A 245 -4.07 10.73 6.88
N ILE A 246 -4.76 9.92 6.06
CA ILE A 246 -5.07 8.53 6.41
C ILE A 246 -3.79 7.69 6.41
N ARG A 247 -3.56 6.96 7.50
CA ARG A 247 -2.38 6.09 7.67
C ARG A 247 -2.73 4.62 7.75
N THR A 248 -3.96 4.31 8.17
CA THR A 248 -4.40 2.93 8.31
C THR A 248 -5.85 2.79 7.87
N VAL A 249 -6.14 1.74 7.12
CA VAL A 249 -7.49 1.26 6.85
C VAL A 249 -7.68 -0.05 7.58
N ARG A 250 -8.79 -0.19 8.29
CA ARG A 250 -9.18 -1.46 8.88
C ARG A 250 -10.34 -2.03 8.09
N LEU A 251 -10.16 -3.26 7.60
CA LEU A 251 -11.20 -4.07 6.99
C LEU A 251 -11.82 -4.96 8.08
N ASN A 252 -13.11 -4.78 8.35
CA ASN A 252 -13.91 -5.62 9.23
C ASN A 252 -14.90 -6.42 8.38
N VAL A 253 -14.84 -7.75 8.42
CA VAL A 253 -15.72 -8.60 7.60
C VAL A 253 -16.10 -9.86 8.36
N ALA A 254 -17.34 -10.31 8.18
CA ALA A 254 -17.80 -11.62 8.59
C ALA A 254 -18.05 -12.48 7.33
N ALA A 255 -17.61 -13.73 7.31
CA ALA A 255 -18.04 -14.72 6.33
C ALA A 255 -19.17 -15.57 6.93
N THR A 256 -20.20 -15.86 6.14
CA THR A 256 -21.41 -16.58 6.55
C THR A 256 -21.51 -17.95 5.87
N ASN A 257 -22.24 -18.88 6.49
CA ASN A 257 -22.57 -20.17 5.88
C ASN A 257 -23.80 -20.10 4.95
N GLY A 258 -24.34 -18.89 4.70
CA GLY A 258 -25.47 -18.65 3.80
C GLY A 258 -26.82 -19.11 4.33
N LEU A 259 -26.89 -19.55 5.60
CA LEU A 259 -28.12 -20.00 6.23
C LEU A 259 -28.70 -18.91 7.15
N ALA A 260 -30.02 -18.93 7.35
CA ALA A 260 -30.73 -18.01 8.23
C ALA A 260 -31.09 -18.64 9.59
N GLY A 261 -31.43 -17.78 10.56
CA GLY A 261 -31.98 -18.18 11.86
C GLY A 261 -31.03 -19.04 12.70
N ALA A 262 -31.54 -20.09 13.35
CA ALA A 262 -30.74 -20.92 14.26
C ALA A 262 -29.61 -21.72 13.57
N ALA A 263 -29.67 -21.87 12.25
CA ALA A 263 -28.65 -22.54 11.44
C ALA A 263 -27.55 -21.58 10.93
N HIS A 264 -27.77 -20.27 11.03
CA HIS A 264 -26.81 -19.25 10.64
C HIS A 264 -25.51 -19.40 11.44
N ARG A 265 -24.38 -19.39 10.74
CA ARG A 265 -23.04 -19.36 11.34
C ARG A 265 -22.22 -18.30 10.63
N GLN A 266 -21.39 -17.61 11.41
CA GLN A 266 -20.46 -16.62 10.89
C GLN A 266 -19.07 -16.75 11.51
N ARG A 267 -18.07 -16.31 10.76
CA ARG A 267 -16.68 -16.14 11.19
C ARG A 267 -16.23 -14.73 10.87
N GLN A 268 -15.66 -14.04 11.84
CA GLN A 268 -15.32 -12.64 11.73
C GLN A 268 -13.80 -12.46 11.66
N ALA A 269 -13.36 -11.42 10.96
CA ALA A 269 -11.99 -10.95 10.98
C ALA A 269 -11.93 -9.44 10.84
N SER A 270 -10.90 -8.88 11.46
CA SER A 270 -10.57 -7.48 11.41
C SER A 270 -9.08 -7.37 11.12
N VAL A 271 -8.72 -6.84 9.96
CA VAL A 271 -7.32 -6.64 9.54
C VAL A 271 -7.05 -5.14 9.41
N SER A 272 -5.97 -4.67 10.00
CA SER A 272 -5.53 -3.27 9.88
C SER A 272 -4.35 -3.19 8.92
N ILE A 273 -4.50 -2.39 7.88
CA ILE A 273 -3.61 -2.27 6.73
C ILE A 273 -3.01 -0.87 6.76
N ARG A 274 -1.69 -0.77 6.87
CA ARG A 274 -0.98 0.52 6.87
C ARG A 274 -0.78 0.99 5.44
N LEU A 275 -1.13 2.25 5.19
CA LEU A 275 -0.95 2.92 3.90
C LEU A 275 0.42 3.61 3.90
N ALA A 276 1.46 2.88 3.46
CA ALA A 276 2.84 3.36 3.57
C ALA A 276 3.11 4.61 2.73
N ASN A 277 2.53 4.68 1.52
CA ASN A 277 2.78 5.79 0.62
C ASN A 277 1.73 6.91 0.71
N ASN A 278 0.58 6.67 1.35
CA ASN A 278 -0.51 7.65 1.34
C ASN A 278 -0.14 8.94 2.07
N GLY A 279 -0.27 10.06 1.38
CA GLY A 279 0.12 11.38 1.87
C GLY A 279 1.62 11.57 2.07
N LEU A 280 2.45 10.71 1.47
CA LEU A 280 3.84 11.09 1.24
C LEU A 280 3.86 12.25 0.26
N VAL A 281 4.42 13.37 0.69
CA VAL A 281 4.89 14.41 -0.23
C VAL A 281 5.85 13.69 -1.17
N GLN A 282 5.48 13.68 -2.45
CA GLN A 282 6.12 12.98 -3.56
C GLN A 282 7.49 12.39 -3.22
N LEU A 283 7.60 11.06 -3.30
CA LEU A 283 8.85 10.48 -3.77
C LEU A 283 9.06 11.07 -5.15
N GLN A 284 9.94 12.06 -5.19
CA GLN A 284 10.50 12.64 -6.37
C GLN A 284 11.00 11.48 -7.22
N THR A 285 10.33 11.25 -8.34
CA THR A 285 10.85 10.35 -9.35
C THR A 285 12.09 11.05 -9.85
N CYS A 286 13.26 10.52 -9.49
CA CYS A 286 14.52 11.11 -9.93
C CYS A 286 14.56 10.99 -11.45
N GLY A 287 14.59 12.14 -12.11
CA GLY A 287 14.55 12.22 -13.55
C GLY A 287 15.94 12.05 -14.15
N ASP A 288 16.28 12.91 -15.10
CA ASP A 288 17.58 12.91 -15.75
C ASP A 288 18.65 13.55 -14.84
N ASP A 289 19.93 13.43 -15.21
CA ASP A 289 21.02 14.00 -14.41
C ASP A 289 20.83 15.54 -14.24
N PRO A 290 21.09 16.12 -13.05
CA PRO A 290 20.73 17.51 -12.78
C PRO A 290 21.37 18.54 -13.71
N ILE A 291 20.58 19.49 -14.19
CA ILE A 291 21.03 20.59 -15.05
C ILE A 291 21.59 21.73 -14.20
N PHE A 292 22.91 21.69 -14.04
CA PHE A 292 23.65 22.71 -13.30
C PHE A 292 24.68 23.41 -14.19
N THR A 293 24.41 24.64 -14.62
CA THR A 293 25.26 25.41 -15.56
C THR A 293 25.82 26.70 -14.95
N THR A 294 25.62 26.93 -13.66
CA THR A 294 25.98 28.19 -13.01
C THR A 294 27.48 28.23 -12.68
N ALA A 295 28.06 29.42 -12.73
CA ALA A 295 29.47 29.59 -12.44
C ALA A 295 29.73 29.64 -10.92
N LEU A 296 30.78 28.97 -10.46
CA LEU A 296 31.23 29.06 -9.07
C LEU A 296 32.26 30.18 -8.93
N THR A 297 31.98 31.11 -8.02
CA THR A 297 32.93 32.16 -7.63
C THR A 297 33.53 31.82 -6.27
N ALA A 298 34.86 31.92 -6.16
CA ALA A 298 35.58 31.77 -4.91
C ALA A 298 36.32 33.07 -4.59
N THR A 299 36.08 33.62 -3.39
CA THR A 299 36.72 34.85 -2.92
C THR A 299 37.43 34.55 -1.60
N PRO A 300 38.77 34.72 -1.52
CA PRO A 300 39.49 34.48 -0.27
C PRO A 300 39.08 35.55 0.75
N ASN A 301 38.77 35.11 1.97
CA ASN A 301 38.41 36.02 3.04
C ASN A 301 39.68 36.72 3.55
N THR A 302 39.64 38.06 3.61
CA THR A 302 40.78 38.89 4.05
C THR A 302 40.77 39.19 5.55
N ALA A 303 39.73 38.77 6.28
CA ALA A 303 39.39 39.30 7.61
C ALA A 303 39.62 38.36 8.81
N GLY A 304 40.06 37.10 8.65
CA GLY A 304 40.07 36.17 9.79
C GLY A 304 41.15 35.10 9.74
N ASN A 305 41.86 34.96 10.86
CA ASN A 305 42.43 33.68 11.29
C ASN A 305 41.28 32.84 11.88
N PRO A 306 41.00 31.60 11.42
CA PRO A 306 41.75 30.81 10.43
C PRO A 306 41.43 31.17 8.96
N PRO A 307 42.33 30.82 8.02
CA PRO A 307 42.14 31.05 6.59
C PRO A 307 40.81 30.50 6.09
N ALA A 308 40.06 31.32 5.35
CA ALA A 308 38.74 30.96 4.84
C ALA A 308 38.51 31.48 3.41
N VAL A 309 37.54 30.88 2.73
CA VAL A 309 37.06 31.27 1.41
C VAL A 309 35.55 31.41 1.44
N THR A 310 35.04 32.42 0.75
CA THR A 310 33.61 32.59 0.47
C THR A 310 33.33 32.08 -0.93
N LEU A 311 32.42 31.10 -1.02
CA LEU A 311 31.99 30.46 -2.25
C LEU A 311 30.57 30.89 -2.59
N ARG A 312 30.32 31.24 -3.85
CA ARG A 312 29.03 31.72 -4.32
C ARG A 312 28.67 31.11 -5.68
N TRP A 313 27.45 30.60 -5.81
CA TRP A 313 26.89 30.05 -7.06
C TRP A 313 25.38 30.30 -7.12
N ASP A 314 24.82 30.32 -8.33
CA ASP A 314 23.37 30.42 -8.53
C ASP A 314 22.72 29.02 -8.52
N ALA A 315 21.44 28.95 -8.17
CA ALA A 315 20.68 27.70 -8.10
C ALA A 315 20.68 26.93 -9.43
N ALA A 316 20.61 25.60 -9.35
CA ALA A 316 20.39 24.73 -10.50
C ALA A 316 19.05 25.03 -11.16
N VAL A 317 18.96 24.77 -12.47
CA VAL A 317 17.72 24.97 -13.22
C VAL A 317 16.62 24.10 -12.62
N ASP A 318 16.97 22.86 -12.26
CA ASP A 318 16.04 21.90 -11.67
C ASP A 318 15.72 22.15 -10.20
N GLU A 319 16.20 23.24 -9.59
CA GLU A 319 15.70 23.64 -8.26
C GLU A 319 14.45 24.53 -8.39
N ALA A 320 14.40 25.38 -9.41
CA ALA A 320 13.35 26.39 -9.58
C ALA A 320 12.42 26.13 -10.79
N ALA A 321 12.83 25.24 -11.69
CA ALA A 321 12.10 24.83 -12.89
C ALA A 321 12.37 23.34 -13.18
N GLY A 322 11.99 22.84 -14.36
CA GLY A 322 12.30 21.46 -14.76
C GLY A 322 11.64 20.41 -13.86
N GLU A 323 12.44 19.43 -13.42
CA GLU A 323 12.02 18.28 -12.62
C GLU A 323 11.87 18.61 -11.12
N LEU A 324 12.30 19.81 -10.71
CA LEU A 324 12.26 20.31 -9.33
C LEU A 324 13.03 19.43 -8.33
N ASP A 325 13.97 18.66 -8.86
CA ASP A 325 14.82 17.56 -8.40
C ASP A 325 15.66 17.61 -7.15
N ILE A 326 16.14 18.83 -6.89
CA ILE A 326 17.42 18.99 -6.22
C ILE A 326 17.27 18.68 -4.74
N GLN A 327 18.16 17.84 -4.21
CA GLN A 327 18.21 17.50 -2.80
C GLN A 327 19.36 18.18 -2.06
N GLN A 328 20.48 18.43 -2.75
CA GLN A 328 21.63 19.13 -2.17
C GLN A 328 22.64 19.59 -3.21
N TYR A 329 23.49 20.53 -2.80
CA TYR A 329 24.72 20.91 -3.49
C TYR A 329 25.92 20.35 -2.73
N ASN A 330 26.72 19.53 -3.41
CA ASN A 330 27.98 19.04 -2.87
C ASN A 330 29.11 19.96 -3.34
N VAL A 331 29.80 20.55 -2.37
CA VAL A 331 30.90 21.48 -2.59
C VAL A 331 32.20 20.76 -2.29
N TYR A 332 33.12 20.84 -3.23
CA TYR A 332 34.40 20.15 -3.20
C TYR A 332 35.55 21.15 -3.24
N PHE A 333 36.71 20.73 -2.75
CA PHE A 333 37.96 21.47 -2.89
C PHE A 333 39.11 20.54 -3.24
N ARG A 334 40.10 21.09 -3.95
CA ARG A 334 41.39 20.44 -4.17
C ARG A 334 42.49 21.48 -4.23
N ARG A 335 43.73 21.05 -4.01
CA ARG A 335 44.88 21.92 -4.21
C ARG A 335 45.08 22.15 -5.71
N ALA A 336 45.42 23.37 -6.11
CA ALA A 336 45.68 23.68 -7.51
C ALA A 336 46.80 22.77 -8.05
N GLY A 337 46.53 22.10 -9.17
CA GLY A 337 47.46 21.15 -9.80
C GLY A 337 47.36 19.70 -9.31
N THR A 338 46.47 19.36 -8.36
CA THR A 338 46.19 17.97 -7.98
C THR A 338 44.93 17.44 -8.66
N THR A 339 44.74 16.11 -8.67
CA THR A 339 43.59 15.46 -9.33
C THR A 339 42.48 15.05 -8.37
N GLU A 340 42.80 14.81 -7.10
CA GLU A 340 41.87 14.33 -6.07
C GLU A 340 41.01 15.47 -5.52
N TRP A 341 39.70 15.24 -5.44
CA TRP A 341 38.71 16.17 -4.87
C TRP A 341 38.27 15.68 -3.48
N PHE A 342 38.16 16.61 -2.54
CA PHE A 342 37.66 16.34 -1.20
C PHE A 342 36.35 17.07 -0.99
N LEU A 343 35.38 16.43 -0.34
CA LEU A 343 34.12 17.07 0.06
C LEU A 343 34.42 18.16 1.08
N PHE A 344 33.99 19.37 0.79
CA PHE A 344 34.16 20.55 1.63
C PHE A 344 32.91 20.86 2.45
N ALA A 345 31.74 20.81 1.80
CA ALA A 345 30.45 21.05 2.43
C ALA A 345 29.31 20.44 1.60
N THR A 346 28.17 20.21 2.24
CA THR A 346 26.91 19.89 1.59
C THR A 346 25.90 20.95 1.98
N VAL A 347 25.22 21.54 0.99
CA VAL A 347 24.28 22.64 1.19
C VAL A 347 22.89 22.21 0.71
N PRO A 348 21.88 22.14 1.58
CA PRO A 348 20.53 21.80 1.14
C PRO A 348 19.90 22.96 0.33
N PRO A 349 19.00 22.66 -0.61
CA PRO A 349 18.25 23.69 -1.33
C PRO A 349 17.32 24.42 -0.35
N ALA A 350 17.30 25.74 -0.47
CA ALA A 350 16.51 26.65 0.35
C ALA A 350 15.61 27.56 -0.51
N GLY A 351 15.46 27.28 -1.80
CA GLY A 351 14.68 28.07 -2.75
C GLY A 351 15.28 29.46 -2.99
N GLN A 352 16.58 29.62 -2.78
CA GLN A 352 17.28 30.89 -2.98
C GLN A 352 17.80 30.97 -4.42
N PRO A 353 17.72 32.14 -5.09
CA PRO A 353 18.27 32.27 -6.43
C PRO A 353 19.80 32.13 -6.46
N THR A 354 20.45 32.45 -5.34
CA THR A 354 21.90 32.39 -5.17
C THR A 354 22.25 31.83 -3.79
N TYR A 355 23.27 31.00 -3.75
CA TYR A 355 23.85 30.41 -2.54
C TYR A 355 25.21 31.01 -2.23
N GLU A 356 25.49 31.17 -0.94
CA GLU A 356 26.77 31.65 -0.45
C GLU A 356 27.17 30.91 0.83
N ILE A 357 28.39 30.38 0.87
CA ILE A 357 28.96 29.76 2.07
C ILE A 357 30.37 30.30 2.32
N THR A 358 30.75 30.40 3.59
CA THR A 358 32.14 30.68 3.98
C THR A 358 32.70 29.48 4.73
N GLN A 359 33.83 28.96 4.27
CA GLN A 359 34.45 27.75 4.81
C GLN A 359 35.97 27.92 4.89
N GLY A 360 36.58 27.36 5.94
CA GLY A 360 38.05 27.42 6.14
C GLY A 360 38.68 26.09 6.56
N ASN A 361 37.88 25.07 6.83
CA ASN A 361 38.38 23.81 7.36
C ASN A 361 39.18 23.03 6.30
N GLY A 362 40.42 22.64 6.61
CA GLY A 362 41.30 21.93 5.67
C GLY A 362 42.03 22.82 4.66
N LEU A 363 41.85 24.15 4.72
CA LEU A 363 42.62 25.10 3.91
C LEU A 363 43.89 25.55 4.66
N GLN A 364 44.97 25.78 3.89
CA GLN A 364 46.23 26.32 4.39
C GLN A 364 46.53 27.66 3.73
N ALA A 365 46.92 28.65 4.54
CA ALA A 365 47.34 29.96 4.05
C ALA A 365 48.56 29.86 3.13
N GLY A 366 48.60 30.71 2.10
CA GLY A 366 49.65 30.76 1.09
C GLY A 366 49.55 29.69 -0.02
N LEU A 367 48.55 28.79 0.03
CA LEU A 367 48.30 27.80 -1.02
C LEU A 367 47.13 28.21 -1.91
N ALA A 368 47.21 27.83 -3.19
CA ALA A 368 46.12 27.97 -4.15
C ALA A 368 45.26 26.71 -4.20
N TYR A 369 43.95 26.90 -4.17
CA TYR A 369 42.94 25.85 -4.24
C TYR A 369 41.97 26.10 -5.39
N GLU A 370 41.45 25.01 -5.96
CA GLU A 370 40.30 25.04 -6.85
C GLU A 370 39.10 24.48 -6.10
N PHE A 371 37.95 25.12 -6.26
CA PHE A 371 36.69 24.69 -5.69
C PHE A 371 35.76 24.21 -6.79
N GLY A 372 34.93 23.21 -6.46
CA GLY A 372 33.92 22.66 -7.35
C GLY A 372 32.58 22.62 -6.64
N VAL A 373 31.48 22.82 -7.35
CA VAL A 373 30.13 22.52 -6.85
C VAL A 373 29.38 21.69 -7.87
N ALA A 374 28.62 20.72 -7.38
CA ALA A 374 27.70 19.91 -8.16
C ALA A 374 26.33 19.89 -7.47
N ALA A 375 25.27 19.99 -8.25
CA ALA A 375 23.92 19.70 -7.79
C ALA A 375 23.68 18.19 -7.79
N GLN A 376 22.95 17.70 -6.79
CA GLN A 376 22.55 16.31 -6.64
C GLN A 376 21.01 16.24 -6.57
N ASP A 377 20.43 15.34 -7.36
CA ASP A 377 18.99 15.02 -7.33
C ASP A 377 18.65 14.05 -6.18
N CYS A 378 17.45 13.46 -6.22
CA CYS A 378 17.03 12.42 -5.29
C CYS A 378 17.69 11.06 -5.49
N SER A 379 18.58 10.93 -6.49
CA SER A 379 19.46 9.79 -6.69
C SER A 379 20.88 10.11 -6.15
N PRO A 380 21.78 9.12 -6.09
CA PRO A 380 23.18 9.38 -5.76
C PRO A 380 23.97 10.11 -6.87
N ARG A 381 23.33 10.54 -7.97
CA ARG A 381 24.00 11.12 -9.12
C ARG A 381 24.17 12.63 -8.98
N GLU A 382 25.32 13.09 -9.46
CA GLU A 382 25.67 14.51 -9.45
C GLU A 382 25.74 15.05 -10.88
N SER A 383 25.37 16.32 -11.03
CA SER A 383 25.67 17.10 -12.23
C SER A 383 27.17 17.19 -12.52
N SER A 384 27.54 17.64 -13.72
CA SER A 384 28.92 17.99 -14.02
C SER A 384 29.46 19.07 -13.07
N LEU A 385 30.63 18.81 -12.47
CA LEU A 385 31.25 19.73 -11.51
C LEU A 385 31.54 21.11 -12.12
N ARG A 386 31.08 22.17 -11.44
CA ARG A 386 31.34 23.56 -11.83
C ARG A 386 32.48 24.13 -11.00
N LEU A 387 33.52 24.57 -11.70
CA LEU A 387 34.80 24.95 -11.10
C LEU A 387 34.91 26.45 -10.94
N SER A 388 35.58 26.86 -9.87
CA SER A 388 36.14 28.20 -9.71
C SER A 388 37.56 28.28 -10.30
N PRO A 389 38.03 29.48 -10.66
CA PRO A 389 39.46 29.70 -10.91
C PRO A 389 40.30 29.39 -9.66
N PRO A 390 41.58 28.97 -9.82
CA PRO A 390 42.49 28.81 -8.69
C PRO A 390 42.55 30.06 -7.81
N THR A 391 42.29 29.88 -6.53
CA THR A 391 42.19 30.95 -5.54
C THR A 391 43.23 30.75 -4.45
N THR A 392 44.12 31.73 -4.29
CA THR A 392 45.11 31.73 -3.21
C THR A 392 44.47 32.14 -1.89
N ILE A 393 44.64 31.31 -0.87
CA ILE A 393 44.12 31.55 0.46
C ILE A 393 45.13 32.40 1.24
N ASN A 394 44.67 33.51 1.82
CA ASN A 394 45.50 34.46 2.57
C ASN A 394 45.67 34.08 4.04
#